data_AF-A0A7J5XKE7-F1
#
_entry.id   AF-A0A7J5XKE7-F1
#
_cell.length_a   1.000
_cell.length_b   1.000
_cell.length_c   1.000
_cell.angle_alpha   90.00
_cell.angle_beta   90.00
_cell.angle_gamma   90.00
#
_symmetry.space_group_name_H-M   'P 1'
#
loop_
_entity.id
_entity.type
_entity.pdbx_description
1 polymer ?
#
loop_
_entity_poly.entity_id
_entity_poly.type
_entity_poly.pdbx_seq_one_letter_code
_entity_poly.pdbx_strand_id
1 'polypeptide(L)'
;MDLHTAIQETQCALNLVLNNKFSEALDLLKPWSRDSMYHALGYSTILVMQATMTFEHRDIQTAMSTIKDALQTCQRFRKRNSVVGSLSSLISKQSNLQEEEMHAEICYAECLLQKATLTFVQSDAFKQFEGGVKLGIGSFNLMLSLLPQRILRLLEFIGFSGNRGFGLSQLREGASSQSLRSVLCALTLLFYNTYVSLILGTGEGNLLEAESLLEPYQQKYPKGSIILFYSARISALRGNFEKARAMYEECISSQQEWKQIHHLCYWS
;
A
#
# COMPACT_ATOMS: atom_id res chain seq x y z
N MET A 1 -12.56 7.23 -37.57
CA MET A 1 -11.28 7.95 -37.52
C MET A 1 -10.20 6.99 -37.97
N ASP A 2 -9.29 7.43 -38.83
CA ASP A 2 -8.14 6.61 -39.27
C ASP A 2 -7.02 6.60 -38.21
N LEU A 3 -6.12 5.61 -38.34
CA LEU A 3 -5.04 5.36 -37.41
C LEU A 3 -4.09 6.56 -37.25
N HIS A 4 -3.78 7.25 -38.35
CA HIS A 4 -2.83 8.36 -38.34
C HIS A 4 -3.37 9.56 -37.57
N THR A 5 -4.62 9.96 -37.83
CA THR A 5 -5.28 11.01 -37.04
C THR A 5 -5.37 10.64 -35.56
N ALA A 6 -5.68 9.37 -35.24
CA ALA A 6 -5.73 8.92 -33.85
C ALA A 6 -4.39 9.04 -33.11
N ILE A 7 -3.28 8.75 -33.79
CA ILE A 7 -1.92 8.92 -33.26
C ILE A 7 -1.63 10.41 -33.03
N GLN A 8 -1.92 11.26 -34.00
CA GLN A 8 -1.66 12.71 -33.92
C GLN A 8 -2.44 13.37 -32.77
N GLU A 9 -3.74 13.07 -32.64
CA GLU A 9 -4.55 13.60 -31.54
C GLU A 9 -4.06 13.11 -30.18
N THR A 10 -3.62 11.85 -30.09
CA THR A 10 -3.05 11.31 -28.85
C THR A 10 -1.69 11.94 -28.51
N GLN A 11 -0.88 12.29 -29.52
CA GLN A 11 0.35 13.07 -29.33
C GLN A 11 0.05 14.49 -28.83
N CYS A 12 -1.00 15.14 -29.34
CA CYS A 12 -1.47 16.42 -28.82
C CYS A 12 -1.91 16.30 -27.36
N ALA A 13 -2.67 15.24 -27.02
CA ALA A 13 -3.05 14.97 -25.63
C ALA A 13 -1.84 14.74 -24.72
N LEU A 14 -0.81 14.02 -25.19
CA LEU A 14 0.44 13.85 -24.46
C LEU A 14 1.13 15.20 -24.21
N ASN A 15 1.20 16.08 -25.22
CA ASN A 15 1.75 17.42 -25.05
C ASN A 15 0.96 18.24 -24.02
N LEU A 16 -0.36 18.10 -23.96
CA LEU A 16 -1.18 18.74 -22.94
C LEU A 16 -0.85 18.20 -21.53
N VAL A 17 -0.73 16.88 -21.38
CA VAL A 17 -0.29 16.23 -20.13
C VAL A 17 1.07 16.76 -19.67
N LEU A 18 2.06 16.81 -20.57
CA LEU A 18 3.41 17.31 -20.28
C LEU A 18 3.44 18.81 -19.92
N ASN A 19 2.43 19.56 -20.35
CA ASN A 19 2.23 20.96 -19.98
C ASN A 19 1.24 21.15 -18.81
N ASN A 20 1.01 20.11 -18.01
CA ASN A 20 0.12 20.09 -16.84
C ASN A 20 -1.37 20.39 -17.15
N LYS A 21 -1.80 20.26 -18.40
CA LYS A 21 -3.19 20.49 -18.85
C LYS A 21 -3.96 19.18 -18.94
N PHE A 22 -4.05 18.47 -17.81
CA PHE A 22 -4.64 17.12 -17.76
C PHE A 22 -6.12 17.08 -18.14
N SER A 23 -6.92 18.07 -17.71
CA SER A 23 -8.34 18.13 -18.06
C SER A 23 -8.56 18.30 -19.56
N GLU A 24 -7.81 19.21 -20.20
CA GLU A 24 -7.87 19.41 -21.66
C GLU A 24 -7.46 18.13 -22.41
N ALA A 25 -6.44 17.41 -21.92
CA ALA A 25 -6.02 16.14 -22.50
C ALA A 25 -7.13 15.07 -22.39
N LEU A 26 -7.77 14.95 -21.23
CA LEU A 26 -8.87 14.01 -21.01
C LEU A 26 -10.09 14.34 -21.87
N ASP A 27 -10.43 15.63 -22.00
CA ASP A 27 -11.56 16.09 -22.82
C ASP A 27 -11.31 15.84 -24.31
N LEU A 28 -10.05 15.95 -24.77
CA LEU A 28 -9.67 15.59 -26.13
C LEU A 28 -9.82 14.08 -26.38
N LEU A 29 -9.40 13.24 -25.41
CA LEU A 29 -9.32 11.79 -25.61
C LEU A 29 -10.65 11.05 -25.40
N LYS A 30 -11.44 11.50 -24.42
CA LYS A 30 -12.63 10.80 -23.94
C LYS A 30 -13.67 10.50 -25.03
N PRO A 31 -14.02 11.42 -25.95
CA PRO A 31 -15.04 11.18 -26.98
C PRO A 31 -14.74 9.97 -27.87
N TRP A 32 -13.46 9.70 -28.11
CA TRP A 32 -13.00 8.66 -29.03
C TRP A 32 -12.51 7.38 -28.33
N SER A 33 -12.54 7.35 -27.00
CA SER A 33 -12.02 6.24 -26.17
C SER A 33 -12.66 4.86 -26.46
N ARG A 34 -13.84 4.83 -27.10
CA ARG A 34 -14.53 3.58 -27.48
C ARG A 34 -14.32 3.17 -28.93
N ASP A 35 -13.86 4.10 -29.77
CA ASP A 35 -13.80 3.95 -31.22
C ASP A 35 -12.37 3.96 -31.78
N SER A 36 -11.38 4.32 -30.96
CA SER A 36 -9.97 4.36 -31.35
C SER A 36 -9.07 3.76 -30.27
N MET A 37 -8.22 2.80 -30.65
CA MET A 37 -7.27 2.13 -29.73
C MET A 37 -6.32 3.12 -29.03
N TYR A 38 -5.81 4.14 -29.74
CA TYR A 38 -4.88 5.13 -29.20
C TYR A 38 -5.54 6.07 -28.19
N HIS A 39 -6.69 6.63 -28.54
CA HIS A 39 -7.53 7.40 -27.62
C HIS A 39 -7.93 6.60 -26.36
N ALA A 40 -8.31 5.33 -26.53
CA ALA A 40 -8.67 4.45 -25.42
C ALA A 40 -7.48 4.27 -24.47
N LEU A 41 -6.31 3.91 -25.02
CA LEU A 41 -5.06 3.74 -24.28
C LEU A 41 -4.61 5.05 -23.61
N GLY A 42 -4.60 6.16 -24.34
CA GLY A 42 -4.19 7.46 -23.81
C GLY A 42 -5.08 7.90 -22.64
N TYR A 43 -6.40 7.78 -22.80
CA TYR A 43 -7.37 8.14 -21.77
C TYR A 43 -7.20 7.25 -20.53
N SER A 44 -7.09 5.92 -20.71
CA SER A 44 -6.84 5.01 -19.59
C SER A 44 -5.51 5.27 -18.91
N THR A 45 -4.45 5.59 -19.67
CA THR A 45 -3.11 5.85 -19.13
C THR A 45 -3.09 7.04 -18.18
N ILE A 46 -3.75 8.15 -18.54
CA ILE A 46 -3.82 9.34 -17.68
C ILE A 46 -4.55 9.01 -16.37
N LEU A 47 -5.66 8.27 -16.43
CA LEU A 47 -6.39 7.85 -15.22
C LEU A 47 -5.61 6.84 -14.38
N VAL A 48 -4.85 5.93 -15.00
CA VAL A 48 -3.91 5.03 -14.29
C VAL A 48 -2.87 5.85 -13.56
N MET A 49 -2.25 6.84 -14.22
CA MET A 49 -1.27 7.74 -13.58
C MET A 49 -1.89 8.43 -12.36
N GLN A 50 -3.09 9.01 -12.49
CA GLN A 50 -3.81 9.62 -11.36
C GLN A 50 -4.01 8.61 -10.22
N ALA A 51 -4.56 7.44 -10.51
CA ALA A 51 -4.81 6.40 -9.52
C ALA A 51 -3.53 5.94 -8.79
N THR A 52 -2.41 5.83 -9.51
CA THR A 52 -1.12 5.45 -8.93
C THR A 52 -0.47 6.57 -8.11
N MET A 53 -0.81 7.84 -8.37
CA MET A 53 -0.30 8.97 -7.60
C MET A 53 -1.13 9.25 -6.35
N THR A 54 -2.45 9.17 -6.46
CA THR A 54 -3.35 9.47 -5.33
C THR A 54 -3.51 8.28 -4.39
N PHE A 55 -3.33 7.04 -4.90
CA PHE A 55 -3.66 5.80 -4.21
C PHE A 55 -5.10 5.77 -3.68
N GLU A 56 -5.99 6.63 -4.19
CA GLU A 56 -7.38 6.68 -3.75
C GLU A 56 -8.16 5.52 -4.34
N HIS A 57 -8.94 4.83 -3.49
CA HIS A 57 -9.71 3.68 -3.92
C HIS A 57 -10.67 4.00 -5.08
N ARG A 58 -11.28 5.19 -5.06
CA ARG A 58 -12.18 5.68 -6.12
C ARG A 58 -11.46 5.84 -7.45
N ASP A 59 -10.28 6.46 -7.43
CA ASP A 59 -9.47 6.69 -8.63
C ASP A 59 -8.97 5.35 -9.20
N ILE A 60 -8.53 4.43 -8.34
CA ILE A 60 -8.14 3.06 -8.73
C ILE A 60 -9.31 2.32 -9.37
N GLN A 61 -10.53 2.37 -8.80
CA GLN A 61 -11.69 1.72 -9.42
C GLN A 61 -12.03 2.33 -10.79
N THR A 62 -11.95 3.66 -10.91
CA THR A 62 -12.23 4.36 -12.16
C THR A 62 -11.22 4.00 -13.25
N ALA A 63 -9.93 3.98 -12.90
CA ALA A 63 -8.86 3.55 -13.80
C ALA A 63 -9.00 2.06 -14.18
N MET A 64 -9.34 1.19 -13.23
CA MET A 64 -9.60 -0.24 -13.47
C MET A 64 -10.82 -0.50 -14.36
N SER A 65 -11.84 0.35 -14.33
CA SER A 65 -12.97 0.27 -15.27
C SER A 65 -12.53 0.73 -16.65
N THR A 66 -11.89 1.89 -16.73
CA THR A 66 -11.47 2.50 -18.00
C THR A 66 -10.48 1.61 -18.76
N ILE A 67 -9.56 0.96 -18.06
CA ILE A 67 -8.60 0.04 -18.69
C ILE A 67 -9.25 -1.23 -19.22
N LYS A 68 -10.34 -1.71 -18.59
CA LYS A 68 -11.14 -2.83 -19.13
C LYS A 68 -11.84 -2.41 -20.42
N ASP A 69 -12.40 -1.20 -20.46
CA ASP A 69 -13.00 -0.64 -21.66
C ASP A 69 -11.95 -0.48 -22.77
N ALA A 70 -10.77 0.04 -22.45
CA ALA A 70 -9.66 0.18 -23.41
C ALA A 70 -9.18 -1.17 -23.96
N LEU A 71 -9.07 -2.20 -23.12
CA LEU A 71 -8.77 -3.57 -23.54
C LEU A 71 -9.84 -4.10 -24.51
N GLN A 72 -11.12 -3.84 -24.26
CA GLN A 72 -12.20 -4.25 -25.15
C GLN A 72 -12.11 -3.51 -26.49
N THR A 73 -11.84 -2.20 -26.49
CA THR A 73 -11.62 -1.41 -27.70
C THR A 73 -10.48 -2.01 -28.51
N CYS A 74 -9.30 -2.20 -27.92
CA CYS A 74 -8.14 -2.80 -28.62
C CYS A 74 -8.44 -4.22 -29.15
N GLN A 75 -9.15 -5.05 -28.38
CA GLN A 75 -9.50 -6.41 -28.78
C GLN A 75 -10.39 -6.47 -30.04
N ARG A 76 -11.24 -5.45 -30.27
CA ARG A 76 -12.08 -5.37 -31.48
C ARG A 76 -11.24 -5.19 -32.74
N PHE A 77 -10.15 -4.41 -32.65
CA PHE A 77 -9.21 -4.21 -33.74
C PHE A 77 -8.33 -5.45 -33.98
N ARG A 78 -8.01 -6.24 -32.93
CA ARG A 78 -7.25 -7.50 -33.04
C ARG A 78 -8.00 -8.65 -33.72
N LYS A 79 -9.33 -8.74 -33.58
CA LYS A 79 -10.13 -9.94 -33.97
C LYS A 79 -10.71 -9.92 -35.38
N ARG A 80 -10.35 -8.95 -36.24
CA ARG A 80 -11.17 -8.64 -37.42
C ARG A 80 -11.17 -9.72 -38.52
N ASN A 81 -10.27 -10.72 -38.48
CA ASN A 81 -10.03 -11.62 -39.62
C ASN A 81 -10.25 -13.13 -39.43
N SER A 82 -10.89 -13.64 -38.36
CA SER A 82 -11.07 -15.10 -38.25
C SER A 82 -12.20 -15.71 -39.10
N VAL A 83 -13.11 -14.92 -39.72
CA VAL A 83 -14.36 -15.50 -40.29
C VAL A 83 -14.73 -15.01 -41.71
N VAL A 84 -14.00 -14.11 -42.37
CA VAL A 84 -14.41 -13.65 -43.72
C VAL A 84 -13.24 -13.56 -44.71
N GLY A 85 -13.28 -14.42 -45.73
CA GLY A 85 -12.95 -14.02 -47.09
C GLY A 85 -11.65 -14.55 -47.70
N SER A 86 -11.71 -15.79 -48.21
CA SER A 86 -10.99 -16.14 -49.45
C SER A 86 -11.37 -15.15 -50.56
N LEU A 87 -10.38 -14.64 -51.32
CA LEU A 87 -10.40 -14.13 -52.71
C LEU A 87 -9.48 -12.91 -52.93
N SER A 88 -8.20 -13.20 -53.13
CA SER A 88 -7.32 -12.79 -54.24
C SER A 88 -7.35 -11.39 -54.91
N SER A 89 -7.98 -10.34 -54.36
CA SER A 89 -7.99 -9.00 -55.01
C SER A 89 -7.61 -7.78 -54.14
N LEU A 90 -6.99 -7.97 -52.95
CA LEU A 90 -6.80 -6.90 -51.95
C LEU A 90 -5.36 -6.70 -51.44
N ILE A 91 -4.36 -6.61 -52.31
CA ILE A 91 -2.94 -6.50 -51.88
C ILE A 91 -2.64 -5.16 -51.15
N SER A 92 -3.30 -4.04 -51.48
CA SER A 92 -3.07 -2.75 -50.80
C SER A 92 -3.89 -2.52 -49.53
N LYS A 93 -5.06 -3.16 -49.38
CA LYS A 93 -5.86 -3.09 -48.14
C LYS A 93 -5.33 -4.03 -47.07
N GLN A 94 -4.65 -5.10 -47.47
CA GLN A 94 -4.08 -6.08 -46.56
C GLN A 94 -2.90 -5.51 -45.76
N SER A 95 -2.09 -4.61 -46.32
CA SER A 95 -1.00 -3.94 -45.59
C SER A 95 -1.52 -3.02 -44.48
N ASN A 96 -2.52 -2.17 -44.76
CA ASN A 96 -3.05 -1.23 -43.78
C ASN A 96 -3.82 -1.94 -42.65
N LEU A 97 -4.53 -3.03 -42.98
CA LEU A 97 -5.20 -3.87 -41.98
C LEU A 97 -4.19 -4.55 -41.05
N GLN A 98 -3.06 -5.03 -41.60
CA GLN A 98 -2.00 -5.65 -40.81
C GLN A 98 -1.29 -4.64 -39.90
N GLU A 99 -1.14 -3.39 -40.34
CA GLU A 99 -0.63 -2.29 -39.52
C GLU A 99 -1.57 -1.97 -38.35
N GLU A 100 -2.86 -1.75 -38.60
CA GLU A 100 -3.85 -1.51 -37.54
C GLU A 100 -3.91 -2.66 -36.52
N GLU A 101 -3.84 -3.92 -36.97
CA GLU A 101 -3.80 -5.10 -36.10
C GLU A 101 -2.53 -5.12 -35.23
N MET A 102 -1.37 -4.79 -35.79
CA MET A 102 -0.10 -4.71 -35.03
C MET A 102 -0.16 -3.62 -33.96
N HIS A 103 -0.67 -2.43 -34.30
CA HIS A 103 -0.88 -1.36 -33.33
C HIS A 103 -1.86 -1.77 -32.23
N ALA A 104 -2.93 -2.49 -32.59
CA ALA A 104 -3.91 -2.99 -31.62
C ALA A 104 -3.31 -4.04 -30.66
N GLU A 105 -2.42 -4.91 -31.14
CA GLU A 105 -1.67 -5.85 -30.31
C GLU A 105 -0.79 -5.12 -29.28
N ILE A 106 -0.05 -4.09 -29.72
CA ILE A 106 0.81 -3.28 -28.84
C ILE A 106 -0.02 -2.54 -27.80
N CYS A 107 -1.04 -1.77 -28.21
CA CYS A 107 -1.90 -1.04 -27.29
C CYS A 107 -2.62 -1.98 -26.30
N TYR A 108 -2.98 -3.19 -26.73
CA TYR A 108 -3.56 -4.20 -25.85
C TYR A 108 -2.54 -4.68 -24.81
N ALA A 109 -1.30 -4.97 -25.22
CA ALA A 109 -0.23 -5.38 -24.31
C ALA A 109 0.09 -4.29 -23.27
N GLU A 110 0.12 -3.01 -23.69
CA GLU A 110 0.32 -1.88 -22.78
C GLU A 110 -0.83 -1.73 -21.78
N CYS A 111 -2.08 -1.86 -22.24
CA CYS A 111 -3.24 -1.90 -21.35
C CYS A 111 -3.15 -3.07 -20.35
N LEU A 112 -2.65 -4.24 -20.76
CA LEU A 112 -2.45 -5.37 -19.84
C LEU A 112 -1.39 -5.07 -18.78
N LEU A 113 -0.27 -4.45 -19.17
CA LEU A 113 0.78 -4.04 -18.24
C LEU A 113 0.25 -3.03 -17.22
N GLN A 114 -0.44 -1.99 -17.68
CA GLN A 114 -1.06 -1.00 -16.80
C GLN A 114 -2.11 -1.63 -15.87
N LYS A 115 -2.90 -2.59 -16.35
CA LYS A 115 -3.87 -3.32 -15.53
C LYS A 115 -3.18 -4.19 -14.47
N ALA A 116 -2.07 -4.84 -14.81
CA ALA A 116 -1.28 -5.61 -13.87
C ALA A 116 -0.73 -4.72 -12.76
N THR A 117 -0.22 -3.52 -13.09
CA THR A 117 0.23 -2.52 -12.12
C THR A 117 -0.89 -2.11 -11.16
N LEU A 118 -2.08 -1.74 -11.68
CA LEU A 118 -3.22 -1.39 -10.83
C LEU A 118 -3.70 -2.55 -9.96
N THR A 119 -3.69 -3.77 -10.50
CA THR A 119 -4.04 -4.98 -9.76
C THR A 119 -3.06 -5.21 -8.62
N PHE A 120 -1.77 -5.00 -8.85
CA PHE A 120 -0.75 -5.07 -7.81
C PHE A 120 -0.99 -4.02 -6.72
N VAL A 121 -1.23 -2.77 -7.08
CA VAL A 121 -1.53 -1.69 -6.12
C VAL A 121 -2.77 -2.01 -5.27
N GLN A 122 -3.78 -2.65 -5.86
CA GLN A 122 -4.98 -3.08 -5.12
C GLN A 122 -4.79 -4.37 -4.31
N SER A 123 -3.74 -5.15 -4.60
CA SER A 123 -3.56 -6.47 -4.03
C SER A 123 -3.27 -6.44 -2.54
N ASP A 124 -3.61 -7.53 -1.85
CA ASP A 124 -3.20 -7.70 -0.46
C ASP A 124 -1.66 -7.78 -0.33
N ALA A 125 -0.95 -8.21 -1.38
CA ALA A 125 0.51 -8.21 -1.39
C ALA A 125 1.08 -6.80 -1.22
N PHE A 126 0.49 -5.80 -1.87
CA PHE A 126 0.90 -4.40 -1.69
C PHE A 126 0.63 -3.91 -0.27
N LYS A 127 -0.54 -4.23 0.32
CA LYS A 127 -0.83 -3.90 1.73
C LYS A 127 0.16 -4.56 2.69
N GLN A 128 0.57 -5.81 2.42
CA GLN A 128 1.58 -6.51 3.22
C GLN A 128 2.97 -5.87 3.08
N PHE A 129 3.32 -5.43 1.87
CA PHE A 129 4.57 -4.72 1.59
C PHE A 129 4.60 -3.37 2.31
N GLU A 130 3.55 -2.56 2.18
CA GLU A 130 3.41 -1.27 2.86
C GLU A 130 3.53 -1.42 4.38
N GLY A 131 2.82 -2.38 4.98
CA GLY A 131 2.94 -2.67 6.40
C GLY A 131 4.36 -3.08 6.82
N GLY A 132 5.09 -3.76 5.93
CA GLY A 132 6.51 -4.12 6.13
C GLY A 132 7.44 -2.93 6.11
N VAL A 133 7.25 -2.04 5.14
CA VAL A 133 8.00 -0.79 5.03
C VAL A 133 7.77 0.08 6.28
N LYS A 134 6.51 0.25 6.70
CA LYS A 134 6.15 1.01 7.90
C LYS A 134 6.75 0.43 9.19
N LEU A 135 6.66 -0.89 9.38
CA LEU A 135 7.29 -1.57 10.52
C LEU A 135 8.81 -1.36 10.53
N GLY A 136 9.46 -1.57 9.39
CA GLY A 136 10.91 -1.47 9.24
C GLY A 136 11.42 -0.06 9.48
N ILE A 137 10.91 0.92 8.72
CA ILE A 137 11.29 2.33 8.85
C ILE A 137 10.97 2.85 10.25
N GLY A 138 9.78 2.52 10.76
CA GLY A 138 9.31 2.96 12.07
C GLY A 138 10.18 2.44 13.20
N SER A 139 10.43 1.13 13.23
CA SER A 139 11.27 0.48 14.26
C SER A 139 12.72 0.93 14.16
N PHE A 140 13.26 1.08 12.93
CA PHE A 140 14.64 1.51 12.71
C PHE A 140 14.89 2.93 13.21
N ASN A 141 14.02 3.87 12.81
CA ASN A 141 14.12 5.26 13.26
C ASN A 141 13.95 5.38 14.78
N LEU A 142 13.01 4.63 15.35
CA LEU A 142 12.82 4.57 16.79
C LEU A 142 14.08 4.04 17.48
N MET A 143 14.60 2.90 17.05
CA MET A 143 15.81 2.27 17.63
C MET A 143 17.01 3.22 17.60
N LEU A 144 17.30 3.83 16.45
CA LEU A 144 18.42 4.79 16.34
C LEU A 144 18.22 6.00 17.27
N SER A 145 16.98 6.49 17.42
CA SER A 145 16.69 7.61 18.31
C SER A 145 16.88 7.31 19.79
N LEU A 146 17.04 6.04 20.16
CA LEU A 146 17.25 5.58 21.54
C LEU A 146 18.73 5.32 21.83
N LEU A 147 19.60 5.34 20.81
CA LEU A 147 21.03 5.14 20.99
C LEU A 147 21.68 6.38 21.63
N PRO A 148 22.70 6.19 22.49
CA PRO A 148 23.50 7.30 23.00
C PRO A 148 24.13 8.13 21.87
N GLN A 149 24.23 9.45 22.07
CA GLN A 149 24.71 10.41 21.06
C GLN A 149 26.10 10.08 20.47
N ARG A 150 26.94 9.36 21.22
CA ARG A 150 28.26 8.91 20.73
C ARG A 150 28.13 7.86 19.61
N ILE A 151 27.22 6.90 19.77
CA ILE A 151 26.98 5.84 18.78
C ILE A 151 26.21 6.41 17.60
N LEU A 152 25.21 7.26 17.86
CA LEU A 152 24.42 7.90 16.81
C LEU A 152 25.30 8.70 15.84
N ARG A 153 26.25 9.51 16.35
CA ARG A 153 27.19 10.27 15.50
C ARG A 153 28.06 9.40 14.59
N LEU A 154 28.44 8.20 15.02
CA LEU A 154 29.19 7.25 14.19
C LEU A 154 28.33 6.68 13.06
N LEU A 155 27.05 6.45 13.33
CA LEU A 155 26.09 5.95 12.34
C LEU A 155 25.67 7.05 11.35
N GLU A 156 25.52 8.29 11.82
CA GLU A 156 25.24 9.47 10.98
C GLU A 156 26.35 9.72 9.97
N PHE A 157 27.61 9.46 10.35
CA PHE A 157 28.75 9.54 9.42
C PHE A 157 28.63 8.58 8.21
N ILE A 158 27.99 7.43 8.39
CA ILE A 158 27.78 6.43 7.32
C ILE A 158 26.41 6.64 6.62
N GLY A 159 25.67 7.69 7.01
CA GLY A 159 24.40 8.09 6.40
C GLY A 159 23.15 7.62 7.13
N PHE A 160 23.27 7.07 8.34
CA PHE A 160 22.11 6.65 9.15
C PHE A 160 21.74 7.71 10.18
N SER A 161 20.51 8.23 10.10
CA SER A 161 19.94 9.10 11.13
C SER A 161 18.64 8.51 11.68
N GLY A 162 18.33 8.83 12.94
CA GLY A 162 17.13 8.35 13.62
C GLY A 162 16.23 9.49 14.03
N ASN A 163 15.00 9.54 13.53
CA ASN A 163 13.98 10.49 13.98
C ASN A 163 12.87 9.77 14.74
N ARG A 164 12.81 10.00 16.06
CA ARG A 164 11.81 9.37 16.94
C ARG A 164 10.37 9.68 16.53
N GLY A 165 10.06 10.94 16.27
CA GLY A 165 8.70 11.37 15.94
C GLY A 165 8.21 10.75 14.64
N PHE A 166 9.07 10.76 13.62
CA PHE A 166 8.81 10.09 12.36
C PHE A 166 8.65 8.57 12.53
N GLY A 167 9.55 7.94 13.30
CA GLY A 167 9.49 6.50 13.59
C GLY A 167 8.18 6.08 14.26
N LEU A 168 7.74 6.83 15.28
CA LEU A 168 6.46 6.61 15.95
C LEU A 168 5.26 6.83 15.01
N SER A 169 5.31 7.85 14.15
CA SER A 169 4.26 8.08 13.13
C SER A 169 4.12 6.88 12.19
N GLN A 170 5.24 6.38 11.66
CA GLN A 170 5.25 5.24 10.75
C GLN A 170 4.75 3.95 11.42
N LEU A 171 5.12 3.71 12.69
CA LEU A 171 4.59 2.59 13.44
C LEU A 171 3.08 2.70 13.68
N ARG A 172 2.56 3.90 13.99
CA ARG A 172 1.11 4.12 14.17
C ARG A 172 0.33 3.85 12.89
N GLU A 173 0.79 4.38 11.77
CA GLU A 173 0.22 4.09 10.46
C GLU A 173 0.31 2.60 10.09
N GLY A 174 1.40 1.93 10.49
CA GLY A 174 1.55 0.50 10.31
C GLY A 174 0.58 -0.30 11.17
N ALA A 175 0.34 0.12 12.41
CA ALA A 175 -0.58 -0.51 13.36
C ALA A 175 -2.05 -0.35 12.94
N SER A 176 -2.43 0.75 12.30
CA SER A 176 -3.78 0.95 11.74
C SER A 176 -4.00 0.25 10.41
N SER A 177 -2.94 -0.28 9.79
CA SER A 177 -3.03 -1.01 8.51
C SER A 177 -3.68 -2.40 8.66
N GLN A 178 -4.29 -2.89 7.58
CA GLN A 178 -4.82 -4.28 7.50
C GLN A 178 -3.75 -5.31 7.10
N SER A 179 -2.47 -5.05 7.42
CA SER A 179 -1.37 -5.99 7.14
C SER A 179 -1.19 -7.01 8.27
N LEU A 180 -0.48 -8.12 8.03
CA LEU A 180 -0.09 -9.05 9.11
C LEU A 180 0.90 -8.41 10.09
N ARG A 181 1.58 -7.36 9.64
CA ARG A 181 2.62 -6.65 10.40
C ARG A 181 2.05 -5.55 11.29
N SER A 182 0.76 -5.25 11.18
CA SER A 182 0.07 -4.29 12.04
C SER A 182 0.18 -4.68 13.51
N VAL A 183 0.04 -5.97 13.81
CA VAL A 183 0.22 -6.52 15.17
C VAL A 183 1.64 -6.25 15.68
N LEU A 184 2.66 -6.46 14.85
CA LEU A 184 4.04 -6.19 15.24
C LEU A 184 4.28 -4.69 15.48
N CYS A 185 3.72 -3.81 14.65
CA CYS A 185 3.79 -2.37 14.89
C CYS A 185 3.13 -1.98 16.23
N ALA A 186 1.95 -2.54 16.53
CA ALA A 186 1.26 -2.30 17.78
C ALA A 186 2.07 -2.81 18.98
N LEU A 187 2.66 -4.02 18.88
CA LEU A 187 3.52 -4.56 19.93
C LEU A 187 4.79 -3.72 20.15
N THR A 188 5.41 -3.20 19.08
CA THR A 188 6.55 -2.28 19.18
C THR A 188 6.17 -0.98 19.89
N LEU A 189 5.01 -0.41 19.56
CA LEU A 189 4.49 0.80 20.23
C LEU A 189 4.14 0.53 21.71
N LEU A 190 3.51 -0.61 22.00
CA LEU A 190 3.20 -1.04 23.38
C LEU A 190 4.49 -1.19 24.19
N PHE A 191 5.48 -1.90 23.65
CA PHE A 191 6.79 -2.06 24.30
C PHE A 191 7.48 -0.71 24.53
N TYR A 192 7.45 0.19 23.54
CA TYR A 192 8.02 1.53 23.67
C TYR A 192 7.36 2.32 24.80
N ASN A 193 6.03 2.37 24.83
CA ASN A 193 5.28 3.17 25.80
C ASN A 193 5.22 2.58 27.22
N THR A 194 5.40 1.27 27.39
CA THR A 194 5.26 0.60 28.71
C THR A 194 6.56 0.16 29.35
N TYR A 195 7.66 0.12 28.58
CA TYR A 195 8.99 -0.27 29.07
C TYR A 195 10.07 0.72 28.66
N VAL A 196 10.29 0.92 27.36
CA VAL A 196 11.48 1.64 26.87
C VAL A 196 11.52 3.08 27.38
N SER A 197 10.40 3.80 27.31
CA SER A 197 10.35 5.19 27.76
C SER A 197 10.64 5.35 29.24
N LEU A 198 10.19 4.37 30.06
CA LEU A 198 10.43 4.34 31.50
C LEU A 198 11.88 3.98 31.84
N ILE A 199 12.42 2.92 31.23
CA ILE A 199 13.78 2.43 31.53
C ILE A 199 14.83 3.47 31.13
N LEU A 200 14.65 4.12 29.98
CA LEU A 200 15.61 5.11 29.47
C LEU A 200 15.36 6.53 30.02
N GLY A 201 14.31 6.72 30.83
CA GLY A 201 13.97 8.03 31.41
C GLY A 201 13.65 9.10 30.36
N THR A 202 13.20 8.71 29.16
CA THR A 202 12.96 9.64 28.05
C THR A 202 11.62 10.39 28.16
N GLY A 203 10.88 10.21 29.25
CA GLY A 203 9.57 10.81 29.54
C GLY A 203 8.56 9.78 30.07
N GLU A 204 7.40 10.25 30.54
CA GLU A 204 6.27 9.36 30.85
C GLU A 204 5.76 8.73 29.56
N GLY A 205 5.72 7.39 29.50
CA GLY A 205 5.15 6.68 28.37
C GLY A 205 3.68 7.04 28.16
N ASN A 206 3.22 7.03 26.91
CA ASN A 206 1.83 7.39 26.61
C ASN A 206 0.89 6.20 26.92
N LEU A 207 0.43 6.12 28.16
CA LEU A 207 -0.47 5.05 28.62
C LEU A 207 -1.82 5.07 27.91
N LEU A 208 -2.32 6.25 27.51
CA LEU A 208 -3.57 6.37 26.76
C LEU A 208 -3.43 5.74 25.37
N GLU A 209 -2.30 5.97 24.70
CA GLU A 209 -2.00 5.31 23.43
C GLU A 209 -1.80 3.81 23.60
N ALA A 210 -1.13 3.37 24.67
CA ALA A 210 -0.97 1.95 24.95
C ALA A 210 -2.33 1.24 25.14
N GLU A 211 -3.29 1.87 25.83
CA GLU A 211 -4.64 1.34 25.98
C GLU A 211 -5.40 1.27 24.67
N SER A 212 -5.40 2.35 23.89
CA SER A 212 -6.13 2.40 22.62
C SER A 212 -5.58 1.39 21.59
N LEU A 213 -4.27 1.14 21.60
CA LEU A 213 -3.65 0.11 20.77
C LEU A 213 -4.07 -1.30 21.19
N LEU A 214 -4.32 -1.53 22.48
CA LEU A 214 -4.61 -2.86 23.02
C LEU A 214 -6.10 -3.23 22.97
N GLU A 215 -6.99 -2.24 23.06
CA GLU A 215 -8.45 -2.41 23.13
C GLU A 215 -9.03 -3.34 22.03
N PRO A 216 -8.68 -3.21 20.73
CA PRO A 216 -9.19 -4.11 19.69
C PRO A 216 -8.78 -5.57 19.93
N TYR A 217 -7.60 -5.79 20.52
CA TYR A 217 -7.09 -7.13 20.80
C TYR A 217 -7.67 -7.72 22.08
N GLN A 218 -8.05 -6.91 23.06
CA GLN A 218 -8.79 -7.37 24.25
C GLN A 218 -10.14 -7.96 23.87
N GLN A 219 -10.86 -7.31 22.96
CA GLN A 219 -12.14 -7.81 22.47
C GLN A 219 -11.98 -9.08 21.65
N LYS A 220 -10.94 -9.13 20.79
CA LYS A 220 -10.72 -10.25 19.87
C LYS A 220 -10.08 -11.47 20.53
N TYR A 221 -9.19 -11.25 21.51
CA TYR A 221 -8.39 -12.28 22.17
C TYR A 221 -8.38 -12.08 23.69
N PRO A 222 -9.54 -12.17 24.36
CA PRO A 222 -9.67 -11.83 25.78
C PRO A 222 -8.80 -12.69 26.71
N LYS A 223 -8.47 -13.92 26.30
CA LYS A 223 -7.60 -14.85 27.05
C LYS A 223 -6.19 -14.97 26.48
N GLY A 224 -5.81 -14.15 25.50
CA GLY A 224 -4.49 -14.20 24.89
C GLY A 224 -3.42 -13.74 25.89
N SER A 225 -2.40 -14.54 26.12
CA SER A 225 -1.38 -14.25 27.16
C SER A 225 -0.65 -12.93 26.92
N ILE A 226 -0.31 -12.58 25.68
CA ILE A 226 0.30 -11.28 25.35
C ILE A 226 -0.66 -10.13 25.70
N ILE A 227 -1.96 -10.30 25.45
CA ILE A 227 -2.97 -9.27 25.68
C ILE A 227 -3.22 -9.09 27.19
N LEU A 228 -3.34 -10.20 27.93
CA LEU A 228 -3.44 -10.19 29.39
C LEU A 228 -2.20 -9.55 30.02
N PHE A 229 -1.01 -9.91 29.56
CA PHE A 229 0.25 -9.34 30.03
C PHE A 229 0.30 -7.81 29.85
N TYR A 230 0.04 -7.30 28.64
CA TYR A 230 0.06 -5.84 28.43
C TYR A 230 -1.06 -5.13 29.17
N SER A 231 -2.24 -5.75 29.32
CA SER A 231 -3.34 -5.20 30.12
C SER A 231 -2.91 -5.05 31.59
N ALA A 232 -2.23 -6.06 32.12
CA ALA A 232 -1.73 -6.09 33.49
C ALA A 232 -0.64 -5.03 33.67
N ARG A 233 0.27 -4.92 32.71
CA ARG A 233 1.33 -3.92 32.72
C ARG A 233 0.79 -2.49 32.72
N ILE A 234 -0.18 -2.19 31.85
CA ILE A 234 -0.82 -0.88 31.81
C ILE A 234 -1.53 -0.58 33.14
N SER A 235 -2.23 -1.56 33.71
CA SER A 235 -2.90 -1.41 35.01
C SER A 235 -1.90 -1.13 36.14
N ALA A 236 -0.75 -1.80 36.14
CA ALA A 236 0.34 -1.56 37.09
C ALA A 236 0.91 -0.14 36.94
N LEU A 237 1.15 0.31 35.71
CA LEU A 237 1.64 1.67 35.42
C LEU A 237 0.64 2.77 35.80
N ARG A 238 -0.67 2.45 35.88
CA ARG A 238 -1.70 3.34 36.43
C ARG A 238 -1.83 3.29 37.95
N GLY A 239 -1.04 2.46 38.63
CA GLY A 239 -1.10 2.29 40.09
C GLY A 239 -2.18 1.32 40.57
N ASN A 240 -2.89 0.62 39.68
CA ASN A 240 -3.92 -0.36 40.04
C ASN A 240 -3.30 -1.76 40.25
N PHE A 241 -2.47 -1.90 41.28
CA PHE A 241 -1.65 -3.09 41.50
C PHE A 241 -2.45 -4.37 41.74
N GLU A 242 -3.56 -4.31 42.49
CA GLU A 242 -4.41 -5.49 42.74
C GLU A 242 -5.00 -6.05 41.44
N LYS A 243 -5.50 -5.16 40.58
CA LYS A 243 -6.02 -5.54 39.26
C LYS A 243 -4.91 -6.09 38.37
N ALA A 244 -3.73 -5.46 38.38
CA ALA A 244 -2.59 -5.92 37.60
C ALA A 244 -2.16 -7.33 38.02
N ARG A 245 -2.04 -7.58 39.32
CA ARG A 245 -1.70 -8.88 39.88
C ARG A 245 -2.66 -9.97 39.44
N ALA A 246 -3.97 -9.74 39.60
CA ALA A 246 -4.99 -10.70 39.18
C ALA A 246 -4.87 -11.07 37.69
N MET A 247 -4.60 -10.09 36.83
CA MET A 247 -4.45 -10.32 35.39
C MET A 247 -3.11 -10.98 35.03
N TYR A 248 -2.03 -10.75 35.77
CA TYR A 248 -0.78 -11.51 35.61
C TYR A 248 -0.95 -12.97 36.03
N GLU A 249 -1.65 -13.24 37.13
CA GLU A 249 -1.99 -14.60 37.55
C GLU A 249 -2.87 -15.30 36.49
N GLU A 250 -3.85 -14.59 35.93
CA GLU A 250 -4.66 -15.09 34.82
C GLU A 250 -3.80 -15.38 33.57
N CYS A 251 -2.86 -14.49 33.23
CA CYS A 251 -1.93 -14.67 32.12
C CYS A 251 -1.06 -15.93 32.28
N ILE A 252 -0.58 -16.19 33.50
CA ILE A 252 0.20 -17.41 33.80
C ILE A 252 -0.69 -18.65 33.64
N SER A 253 -1.95 -18.59 34.08
CA SER A 253 -2.89 -19.70 33.98
C SER A 253 -3.35 -19.99 32.56
N SER A 254 -3.28 -19.01 31.64
CA SER A 254 -3.87 -19.13 30.30
C SER A 254 -3.09 -20.01 29.33
N GLN A 255 -1.81 -20.29 29.61
CA GLN A 255 -0.98 -21.16 28.78
C GLN A 255 0.17 -21.79 29.59
N GLN A 256 0.70 -22.94 29.17
CA GLN A 256 1.81 -23.65 29.84
C GLN A 256 3.00 -23.97 28.91
N GLU A 257 2.91 -23.62 27.63
CA GLU A 257 3.93 -23.93 26.62
C GLU A 257 5.14 -22.98 26.70
N TRP A 258 4.89 -21.68 26.87
CA TRP A 258 5.89 -20.62 26.86
C TRP A 258 6.14 -20.10 28.29
N LYS A 259 7.03 -20.78 29.02
CA LYS A 259 7.41 -20.40 30.40
C LYS A 259 8.03 -19.00 30.49
N GLN A 260 8.59 -18.50 29.40
CA GLN A 260 9.15 -17.14 29.29
C GLN A 260 8.10 -16.06 29.57
N ILE A 261 6.84 -16.28 29.15
CA ILE A 261 5.74 -15.36 29.45
C ILE A 261 5.43 -15.38 30.94
N HIS A 262 5.54 -16.53 31.60
CA HIS A 262 5.37 -16.61 33.06
C HIS A 262 6.46 -15.81 33.76
N HIS A 263 7.72 -15.95 33.34
CA HIS A 263 8.82 -15.15 33.87
C HIS A 263 8.58 -13.65 33.71
N LEU A 264 8.08 -13.20 32.56
CA LEU A 264 7.71 -11.80 32.38
C LEU A 264 6.65 -11.34 33.38
N CYS A 265 5.61 -12.14 33.62
CA CYS A 265 4.55 -11.82 34.59
C CYS A 265 5.06 -11.76 36.03
N TYR A 266 6.01 -12.63 36.41
CA TYR A 266 6.58 -12.63 37.76
C TYR A 266 7.48 -11.42 38.05
N TRP A 267 8.10 -10.84 37.01
CA TRP A 267 9.09 -9.76 37.15
C TRP A 267 8.51 -8.36 36.86
N SER A 268 7.24 -8.27 36.47
CA SER A 268 6.58 -7.01 36.04
C SER A 268 5.55 -6.49 37.04
#